data_AF-A0A7H9DL38-F1
#
_entry.id   AF-A0A7H9DL38-F1
#
_cell.length_a   1.000
_cell.length_b   1.000
_cell.length_c   1.000
_cell.angle_alpha   90.00
_cell.angle_beta   90.00
_cell.angle_gamma   90.00
#
_symmetry.space_group_name_H-M   'P 1'
#
loop_
_entity.id
_entity.type
_entity.pdbx_description
1 polymer ?
#
loop_
_entity_poly.entity_id
_entity_poly.type
_entity_poly.pdbx_seq_one_letter_code
_entity_poly.pdbx_strand_id
1 'polypeptide(L)'
;MGFDNVLTSLGINGMKVLIHLDQQKYTVDDAITGYIKLKAGQSDQKVTHIELKLLEKYENNDETSEFTRLTREIDHFVIDDTFTIDVGEQKKILFKFKPKQWDFKSEASQIILNTHVYIDLGIDEEVEAVIPYIH
;
A
#
# COMPACT_ATOMS: atom_id res chain seq x y z
N MET A 1 -0.79 26.57 1.64
CA MET A 1 -0.44 25.64 2.72
C MET A 1 -0.99 24.29 2.29
N GLY A 2 -0.14 23.44 1.71
CA GLY A 2 -0.56 22.16 1.13
C GLY A 2 -0.67 21.12 2.21
N PHE A 3 -1.83 20.46 2.31
CA PHE A 3 -2.01 19.29 3.16
C PHE A 3 -1.38 18.09 2.43
N ASP A 4 -0.23 17.63 2.94
CA ASP A 4 0.36 16.37 2.52
C ASP A 4 -0.49 15.23 3.11
N ASN A 5 -1.30 14.58 2.28
CA ASN A 5 -2.05 13.37 2.65
C ASN A 5 -1.06 12.20 2.85
N VAL A 6 -0.46 12.14 4.04
CA VAL A 6 0.32 11.00 4.51
C VAL A 6 -0.65 10.05 5.19
N LEU A 7 -0.90 8.89 4.59
CA LEU A 7 -1.93 7.96 5.07
C LEU A 7 -1.44 7.11 6.25
N THR A 8 -0.18 6.66 6.24
CA THR A 8 0.37 5.83 7.31
C THR A 8 1.90 5.92 7.33
N SER A 9 2.51 5.88 8.52
CA SER A 9 3.95 5.75 8.73
C SER A 9 4.18 4.72 9.85
N LEU A 10 4.59 3.50 9.49
CA LEU A 10 5.15 2.51 10.41
C LEU A 10 6.66 2.37 10.15
N GLY A 11 7.40 2.05 11.19
CA GLY A 11 8.87 2.07 11.21
C GLY A 11 9.38 2.55 12.57
N ILE A 12 9.18 1.72 13.61
CA ILE A 12 9.82 1.93 14.91
C ILE A 12 11.21 1.30 14.79
N ASN A 13 12.24 2.15 14.64
CA ASN A 13 13.66 1.81 14.43
C ASN A 13 14.07 1.21 13.06
N GLY A 14 13.11 0.81 12.22
CA GLY A 14 13.34 0.26 10.87
C GLY A 14 13.22 1.27 9.72
N MET A 15 12.96 0.75 8.52
CA MET A 15 12.72 1.57 7.33
C MET A 15 11.35 2.25 7.47
N LYS A 16 11.24 3.52 7.09
CA LYS A 16 9.95 4.20 7.03
C LYS A 16 9.39 4.11 5.63
N VAL A 17 8.21 3.52 5.53
CA VAL A 17 7.44 3.43 4.29
C VAL A 17 6.26 4.39 4.38
N LEU A 18 6.15 5.27 3.39
CA LEU A 18 5.11 6.27 3.27
C LEU A 18 4.46 6.13 1.90
N ILE A 19 3.15 5.91 1.88
CA ILE A 19 2.38 5.81 0.64
C ILE A 19 1.71 7.16 0.38
N HIS A 20 1.90 7.68 -0.82
CA HIS A 20 1.20 8.87 -1.31
C HIS A 20 0.42 8.52 -2.57
N LEU A 21 -0.83 8.95 -2.58
CA LEU A 21 -1.74 8.81 -3.71
C LEU A 21 -1.86 10.17 -4.39
N ASP A 22 -1.73 10.22 -5.72
CA ASP A 22 -1.77 11.47 -6.47
C ASP A 22 -3.18 12.10 -6.46
N GLN A 23 -4.21 11.25 -6.45
CA GLN A 23 -5.60 11.67 -6.41
C GLN A 23 -6.20 11.48 -5.01
N GLN A 24 -7.09 12.41 -4.65
CA GLN A 24 -7.86 12.31 -3.40
C GLN A 24 -9.07 11.37 -3.52
N LYS A 25 -9.46 11.02 -4.75
CA LYS A 25 -10.67 10.24 -5.07
C LYS A 25 -10.38 9.47 -6.35
N TYR A 26 -10.66 8.17 -6.37
CA TYR A 26 -10.49 7.31 -7.54
C TYR A 26 -11.83 6.72 -7.97
N THR A 27 -12.00 6.54 -9.29
CA THR A 27 -13.17 5.88 -9.91
C THR A 27 -12.78 4.55 -10.57
N VAL A 28 -13.78 3.77 -11.01
CA VAL A 28 -13.61 2.45 -11.66
C VAL A 28 -12.73 2.50 -12.92
N ASP A 29 -12.67 3.62 -13.63
CA ASP A 29 -11.87 3.70 -14.85
C ASP A 29 -10.47 4.29 -14.62
N ASP A 30 -10.24 4.85 -13.43
CA ASP A 30 -8.99 5.52 -13.10
C ASP A 30 -7.88 4.53 -12.75
N ALA A 31 -6.68 4.86 -13.21
CA ALA A 31 -5.49 4.21 -12.71
C ALA A 31 -5.12 4.83 -11.35
N ILE A 32 -4.91 3.99 -10.34
CA ILE A 32 -4.37 4.38 -9.06
C ILE A 32 -2.90 4.72 -9.28
N THR A 33 -2.54 5.99 -9.17
CA THR A 33 -1.16 6.46 -9.31
C THR A 33 -0.69 7.11 -8.02
N GLY A 34 0.60 6.96 -7.77
CA GLY A 34 1.20 7.54 -6.59
C GLY A 34 2.66 7.21 -6.50
N TYR A 35 3.21 7.44 -5.32
CA TYR A 35 4.56 7.03 -5.00
C TYR A 35 4.65 6.43 -3.60
N ILE A 36 5.53 5.46 -3.49
CA ILE A 36 5.99 4.92 -2.22
C ILE A 36 7.30 5.61 -1.91
N LYS A 37 7.33 6.32 -0.80
CA LYS A 37 8.52 6.96 -0.28
C LYS A 37 9.10 6.06 0.80
N LEU A 38 10.31 5.59 0.55
CA LEU A 38 11.10 4.76 1.44
C LEU A 38 12.20 5.62 2.05
N LYS A 39 12.39 5.52 3.36
CA LYS A 39 13.47 6.20 4.07
C LYS A 39 14.16 5.21 5.00
N ALA A 40 15.47 5.06 4.85
CA ALA A 40 16.23 4.19 5.73
C ALA A 40 16.19 4.68 7.18
N GLY A 41 16.24 3.73 8.11
CA GLY A 41 16.26 3.96 9.55
C GLY A 41 17.65 4.38 10.06
N GLN A 42 18.22 3.56 10.95
CA GLN A 42 19.52 3.80 11.58
C GLN A 42 20.70 3.06 10.91
N SER A 43 20.43 2.22 9.91
CA SER A 43 21.43 1.48 9.14
C SER A 43 21.04 1.46 7.66
N ASP A 44 22.01 1.16 6.80
CA ASP A 44 21.73 0.94 5.38
C ASP A 44 20.79 -0.25 5.25
N GLN A 45 19.79 -0.13 4.37
CA GLN A 45 18.76 -1.15 4.19
C GLN A 45 18.66 -1.51 2.72
N LYS A 46 18.82 -2.80 2.44
CA LYS A 46 18.72 -3.33 1.08
C LYS A 46 17.32 -3.87 0.86
N VAL A 47 16.56 -3.21 0.00
CA VAL A 47 15.26 -3.66 -0.46
C VAL A 47 15.47 -4.65 -1.61
N THR A 48 14.81 -5.80 -1.55
CA THR A 48 14.89 -6.82 -2.61
C THR A 48 13.80 -6.65 -3.64
N HIS A 49 12.56 -6.49 -3.19
CA HIS A 49 11.36 -6.28 -3.99
C HIS A 49 10.25 -5.68 -3.12
N ILE A 50 9.21 -5.17 -3.77
CA ILE A 50 8.03 -4.60 -3.11
C ILE A 50 6.78 -5.25 -3.69
N GLU A 51 5.92 -5.77 -2.83
CA GLU A 51 4.60 -6.26 -3.21
C GLU A 51 3.54 -5.20 -2.92
N LEU A 52 2.65 -4.99 -3.89
CA LEU A 52 1.48 -4.13 -3.80
C LEU A 52 0.24 -4.97 -4.04
N LYS A 53 -0.58 -5.15 -3.01
CA LYS A 53 -1.83 -5.91 -3.07
C LYS A 53 -3.00 -4.95 -2.94
N LEU A 54 -3.89 -4.98 -3.92
CA LEU A 54 -5.16 -4.27 -3.86
C LEU A 54 -6.17 -5.18 -3.17
N LEU A 55 -6.63 -4.76 -2.00
CA LEU A 55 -7.52 -5.51 -1.16
C LEU A 55 -8.87 -4.80 -1.04
N GLU A 56 -9.95 -5.56 -1.12
CA GLU A 56 -11.31 -5.12 -0.84
C GLU A 56 -11.71 -5.64 0.56
N LYS A 57 -11.94 -4.74 1.51
CA LYS A 57 -12.51 -5.06 2.82
C LYS A 57 -14.02 -4.79 2.79
N TYR A 58 -14.82 -5.81 3.08
CA TYR A 58 -16.29 -5.72 3.12
C TYR A 58 -16.82 -6.33 4.43
N GLU A 59 -18.03 -5.93 4.82
CA GLU A 59 -18.66 -6.46 6.03
C GLU A 59 -18.99 -7.95 5.89
N ASN A 60 -18.72 -8.70 6.96
CA ASN A 60 -19.06 -10.10 7.01
C ASN A 60 -20.49 -10.25 7.55
N ASN A 61 -21.39 -10.80 6.73
CA ASN A 61 -22.78 -11.06 7.13
C ASN A 61 -22.97 -12.46 7.76
N ASP A 62 -21.88 -13.18 8.02
CA ASP A 62 -21.92 -14.50 8.63
C ASP A 62 -21.91 -14.40 10.15
N GLU A 63 -23.06 -14.70 10.78
CA GLU A 63 -23.26 -14.65 12.24
C GLU A 63 -22.41 -15.69 13.02
N THR A 64 -21.81 -16.65 12.33
CA THR A 64 -20.97 -17.70 12.95
C THR A 64 -19.48 -17.38 12.92
N SER A 65 -19.10 -16.33 12.19
CA SER A 65 -17.72 -15.90 12.05
C SER A 65 -17.34 -14.90 13.13
N GLU A 66 -16.19 -15.11 13.76
CA GLU A 66 -15.61 -14.17 14.73
C GLU A 66 -15.09 -12.88 14.06
N PHE A 67 -15.02 -12.84 12.72
CA PHE A 67 -14.54 -11.69 11.97
C PHE A 67 -15.69 -10.84 11.44
N THR A 68 -15.76 -9.57 11.86
CA THR A 68 -16.76 -8.60 11.41
C THR A 68 -16.53 -8.10 9.97
N ARG A 69 -15.32 -8.29 9.43
CA ARG A 69 -14.95 -7.85 8.07
C ARG A 69 -14.13 -8.93 7.38
N LEU A 70 -14.40 -9.14 6.10
CA LEU A 70 -13.63 -10.01 5.22
C LEU A 70 -12.76 -9.17 4.30
N THR A 71 -11.59 -9.70 3.98
CA THR A 71 -10.64 -9.09 3.03
C THR A 71 -10.55 -9.99 1.80
N ARG A 72 -10.68 -9.41 0.61
CA ARG A 72 -10.49 -10.08 -0.66
C ARG A 72 -9.37 -9.43 -1.44
N GLU A 73 -8.44 -10.21 -1.97
CA GLU A 73 -7.45 -9.72 -2.92
C GLU A 73 -8.12 -9.51 -4.29
N ILE A 74 -8.08 -8.28 -4.78
CA ILE A 74 -8.58 -7.89 -6.10
C ILE A 74 -7.49 -8.15 -7.14
N ASP A 75 -6.29 -7.67 -6.87
CA ASP A 75 -5.17 -7.75 -7.80
C ASP A 75 -3.83 -7.54 -7.05
N HIS A 76 -2.75 -8.05 -7.60
CA HIS A 76 -1.44 -8.13 -6.97
C HIS A 76 -0.34 -7.75 -7.97
N PHE A 77 0.52 -6.83 -7.56
CA PHE A 77 1.63 -6.32 -8.35
C PHE A 77 2.94 -6.42 -7.58
N VAL A 78 3.98 -6.91 -8.25
CA VAL A 78 5.32 -7.02 -7.68
C VAL A 78 6.25 -6.08 -8.42
N ILE A 79 6.91 -5.21 -7.66
CA ILE A 79 8.03 -4.39 -8.13
C ILE A 79 9.30 -5.17 -7.80
N ASP A 80 9.80 -5.92 -8.77
CA ASP A 80 11.05 -6.67 -8.69
C ASP A 80 12.25 -5.73 -8.95
N ASP A 81 12.50 -4.81 -8.02
CA ASP A 81 13.63 -3.87 -8.07
C ASP A 81 14.45 -3.99 -6.77
N THR A 82 15.70 -4.43 -6.90
CA THR A 82 16.64 -4.56 -5.79
C THR A 82 17.52 -3.33 -5.69
N PHE A 83 17.53 -2.68 -4.53
CA PHE A 83 18.35 -1.50 -4.29
C PHE A 83 18.69 -1.34 -2.81
N THR A 84 19.78 -0.64 -2.53
CA THR A 84 20.14 -0.22 -1.17
C THR A 84 19.73 1.23 -0.97
N ILE A 85 19.18 1.53 0.20
CA ILE A 85 18.95 2.89 0.69
C ILE A 85 19.93 3.13 1.83
N ASP A 86 20.80 4.11 1.70
CA ASP A 86 21.77 4.45 2.74
C ASP A 86 21.12 5.20 3.89
N VAL A 87 21.75 5.18 5.08
CA VAL A 87 21.26 5.92 6.25
C VAL A 87 21.02 7.40 5.93
N GLY A 88 19.80 7.86 6.19
CA GLY A 88 19.40 9.25 5.93
C GLY A 88 18.98 9.54 4.49
N GLU A 89 19.19 8.60 3.57
CA GLU A 89 18.69 8.67 2.21
C GLU A 89 17.18 8.37 2.16
N GLN A 90 16.54 8.88 1.12
CA GLN A 90 15.14 8.64 0.81
C GLN A 90 15.01 8.29 -0.67
N LYS A 91 14.29 7.20 -0.97
CA LYS A 91 13.97 6.79 -2.33
C LYS A 91 12.47 6.93 -2.58
N LYS A 92 12.11 7.36 -3.78
CA LYS A 92 10.72 7.45 -4.23
C LYS A 92 10.51 6.47 -5.37
N ILE A 93 9.51 5.63 -5.26
CA ILE A 93 9.14 4.64 -6.26
C ILE A 93 7.75 4.99 -6.75
N LEU A 94 7.66 5.39 -8.00
CA LEU A 94 6.39 5.67 -8.64
C LEU A 94 5.71 4.35 -8.95
N PHE A 95 4.43 4.24 -8.59
CA PHE A 95 3.62 3.10 -8.97
C PHE A 95 2.40 3.58 -9.75
N LYS A 96 1.98 2.74 -10.70
CA LYS A 96 0.76 2.93 -11.46
C LYS A 96 0.04 1.60 -11.53
N PHE A 97 -1.13 1.57 -10.93
CA PHE A 97 -1.96 0.40 -10.87
C PHE A 97 -3.26 0.67 -11.61
N LYS A 98 -3.62 -0.21 -12.56
CA LYS A 98 -4.91 -0.15 -13.22
C LYS A 98 -5.55 -1.54 -13.12
N PRO A 99 -6.49 -1.74 -12.18
CA PRO A 99 -7.22 -3.00 -12.08
C PRO A 99 -7.89 -3.31 -13.41
N LYS A 100 -7.80 -4.56 -13.87
CA LYS A 100 -8.44 -4.97 -15.13
C LYS A 100 -9.97 -4.97 -15.04
N GLN A 101 -10.50 -5.25 -13.85
CA GLN A 101 -11.91 -5.24 -13.52
C GLN A 101 -12.05 -4.84 -12.06
N TRP A 102 -12.93 -3.88 -11.78
CA TRP A 102 -13.35 -3.59 -10.42
C TRP A 102 -14.62 -4.39 -10.13
N ASP A 103 -14.43 -5.69 -9.87
CA ASP A 103 -15.51 -6.55 -9.43
C ASP A 103 -15.60 -6.46 -7.89
N PHE A 104 -16.31 -5.43 -7.42
CA PHE A 104 -16.58 -5.22 -6.01
C PHE A 104 -17.76 -6.08 -5.57
N LYS A 105 -17.60 -6.77 -4.44
CA LYS A 105 -18.68 -7.53 -3.81
C LYS A 105 -19.76 -6.64 -3.20
N SER A 106 -19.43 -5.40 -2.84
CA SER A 106 -20.35 -4.48 -2.17
C SER A 106 -20.02 -3.01 -2.47
N GLU A 107 -21.05 -2.17 -2.59
CA GLU A 107 -20.89 -0.71 -2.73
C GLU A 107 -20.31 -0.05 -1.47
N ALA A 108 -20.44 -0.69 -0.31
CA ALA A 108 -19.87 -0.24 0.98
C ALA A 108 -18.46 -0.78 1.25
N SER A 109 -17.83 -1.43 0.26
CA SER A 109 -16.50 -2.00 0.42
C SER A 109 -15.42 -0.91 0.50
N GLN A 110 -14.42 -1.12 1.35
CA GLN A 110 -13.25 -0.26 1.47
C GLN A 110 -12.09 -0.85 0.68
N ILE A 111 -11.49 -0.03 -0.17
CA ILE A 111 -10.33 -0.45 -0.95
C ILE A 111 -9.06 -0.07 -0.21
N ILE A 112 -8.17 -1.03 -0.07
CA ILE A 112 -6.93 -0.90 0.68
C ILE A 112 -5.78 -1.32 -0.22
N LEU A 113 -4.78 -0.43 -0.33
CA LEU A 113 -3.49 -0.76 -0.88
C LEU A 113 -2.61 -1.29 0.25
N ASN A 114 -2.37 -2.58 0.26
CA ASN A 114 -1.38 -3.19 1.13
C ASN A 114 -0.03 -3.18 0.40
N THR A 115 0.96 -2.50 0.99
CA THR A 115 2.32 -2.42 0.48
C THR A 115 3.24 -3.17 1.42
N HIS A 116 3.91 -4.20 0.90
CA HIS A 116 4.88 -4.98 1.65
C HIS A 116 6.26 -4.79 1.03
N VAL A 117 7.20 -4.30 1.81
CA VAL A 117 8.58 -4.06 1.37
C VAL A 117 9.50 -5.07 2.01
N TYR A 118 10.14 -5.89 1.18
CA TYR A 118 11.04 -6.95 1.63
C TYR A 118 12.47 -6.42 1.77
N ILE A 119 13.03 -6.56 2.97
CA ILE A 119 14.36 -6.05 3.32
C ILE A 119 15.32 -7.22 3.54
N ASP A 120 16.37 -7.28 2.73
CA ASP A 120 17.43 -8.28 2.85
C ASP A 120 18.12 -8.18 4.21
N LEU A 121 18.17 -9.29 4.94
CA LEU A 121 18.73 -9.38 6.29
C LEU A 121 18.11 -8.39 7.31
N GLY A 122 16.91 -7.89 7.03
CA GLY A 122 16.20 -6.90 7.84
C GLY A 122 14.85 -7.39 8.35
N ILE A 123 14.06 -6.46 8.88
CA ILE A 123 12.64 -6.66 9.19
C ILE A 123 11.85 -6.08 8.02
N ASP A 124 10.99 -6.88 7.41
CA ASP A 124 10.11 -6.42 6.35
C ASP A 124 9.10 -5.41 6.89
N GLU A 125 8.74 -4.42 6.06
CA GLU A 125 7.81 -3.38 6.44
C GLU A 125 6.52 -3.51 5.64
N GLU A 126 5.39 -3.61 6.36
CA GLU A 126 4.06 -3.70 5.77
C GLU A 126 3.23 -2.48 6.14
N VAL A 127 2.64 -1.83 5.13
CA VAL A 127 1.82 -0.63 5.30
C VAL A 127 0.53 -0.77 4.51
N GLU A 128 -0.60 -0.62 5.20
CA GLU A 128 -1.90 -0.47 4.58
C GLU A 128 -2.24 1.02 4.38
N ALA A 129 -2.71 1.37 3.19
CA ALA A 129 -3.29 2.67 2.88
C ALA A 129 -4.71 2.50 2.33
N VAL A 130 -5.66 3.22 2.91
CA VAL A 130 -7.04 3.24 2.40
C VAL A 130 -7.09 4.09 1.13
N ILE A 131 -7.58 3.50 0.05
CA ILE A 131 -7.82 4.22 -1.20
C ILE A 131 -9.22 4.85 -1.12
N PRO A 132 -9.32 6.19 -1.17
CA PRO A 132 -10.61 6.87 -1.20
C PRO A 132 -11.26 6.63 -2.57
N TYR A 133 -12.11 5.62 -2.62
CA TYR A 133 -12.87 5.23 -3.80
C TYR A 133 -14.28 5.84 -3.73
N ILE A 134 -14.78 6.33 -4.88
CA ILE A 134 -16.14 6.87 -5.01
C ILE A 134 -16.87 6.14 -6.12
N HIS A 135 -18.06 5.63 -5.78
CA HIS A 135 -19.04 5.06 -6.70
C HIS A 135 -19.69 6.16 -7.56
#